data_AF-A0AB38A7E1-F1
#
_entry.id   AF-A0AB38A7E1-F1
#
_cell.length_a   1.000
_cell.length_b   1.000
_cell.length_c   1.000
_cell.angle_alpha   90.00
_cell.angle_beta   90.00
_cell.angle_gamma   90.00
#
_symmetry.space_group_name_H-M   'P 1'
#
loop_
_entity.id
_entity.type
_entity.pdbx_description
1 polymer ?
#
loop_
_entity_poly.entity_id
_entity_poly.type
_entity_poly.pdbx_seq_one_letter_code
_entity_poly.pdbx_strand_id
1 'polypeptide(L)'
;MGLFNVLSKFGKTVTAANSSANNSREKTAYADSSTVSPDEVPYYREDSYYTFYSYPDSMMQTKVITFEERKRTAIPSARGLYPAQIMLLSYCETGRYPKPNGGYPGLWWFEYGIRDVGHALENLAINGFLEWAPKAHSLSSLKVTELRGILENSGLPTTGKKADLVDRIVSNIPEDQICIPSYTPKYQLTELGKDELEANGYVPYMHKHDRKTVEGTAPDREFNVWSVNRLFPDGNARNWKKVVGNLELERFGMNMAKHDAEPPKSLTKEDVVQYLRQHEDYIEQQISADADELDAELNGIALKKAGRDDEALVQLCIAAGRGFDAPALYKEAAILFHKYKMYDEEIRVLKLGVKNVPKLNEKHWQDLKTRLEKAKKLASN
;
A
#
# COMPACT_ATOMS: atom_id res chain seq x y z
N MET A 1 -20.38 -11.61 33.81
CA MET A 1 -21.38 -11.74 32.73
C MET A 1 -20.67 -11.32 31.45
N GLY A 2 -20.50 -12.25 30.51
CA GLY A 2 -19.50 -12.16 29.44
C GLY A 2 -19.93 -11.31 28.25
N LEU A 3 -18.96 -10.62 27.66
CA LEU A 3 -19.05 -9.53 26.66
C LEU A 3 -19.89 -9.74 25.40
N PHE A 4 -20.51 -10.89 25.14
CA PHE A 4 -21.32 -11.09 23.92
C PHE A 4 -22.25 -12.29 24.11
N ASN A 5 -23.55 -12.02 24.27
CA ASN A 5 -24.61 -13.04 24.35
C ASN A 5 -25.59 -12.99 23.14
N VAL A 6 -25.26 -12.24 22.09
CA VAL A 6 -26.15 -11.93 20.96
C VAL A 6 -25.68 -12.60 19.66
N LEU A 7 -25.68 -13.94 19.58
CA LEU A 7 -25.27 -14.64 18.33
C LEU A 7 -26.06 -15.92 18.04
N SER A 8 -27.36 -15.94 18.35
CA SER A 8 -28.24 -17.09 18.10
C SER A 8 -29.42 -16.74 17.19
N LYS A 9 -29.18 -16.32 15.93
CA LYS A 9 -30.20 -16.46 14.86
C LYS A 9 -29.69 -16.16 13.44
N PHE A 10 -30.03 -17.09 12.55
CA PHE A 10 -30.12 -17.04 11.08
C PHE A 10 -28.89 -16.91 10.18
N GLY A 11 -29.08 -17.45 8.97
CA GLY A 11 -28.27 -17.33 7.77
C GLY A 11 -29.18 -17.56 6.55
N LYS A 12 -28.78 -17.02 5.39
CA LYS A 12 -29.18 -17.39 4.03
C LYS A 12 -28.31 -16.62 3.02
N THR A 13 -27.84 -17.30 1.98
CA THR A 13 -27.04 -16.75 0.88
C THR A 13 -27.80 -16.86 -0.45
N VAL A 14 -27.53 -15.93 -1.38
CA VAL A 14 -27.95 -16.00 -2.79
C VAL A 14 -26.74 -15.67 -3.67
N THR A 15 -26.53 -16.48 -4.71
CA THR A 15 -25.48 -16.35 -5.73
C THR A 15 -26.04 -15.78 -7.04
N ALA A 16 -25.24 -15.01 -7.77
CA ALA A 16 -25.53 -14.58 -9.14
C ALA A 16 -24.35 -14.88 -10.09
N ALA A 17 -24.68 -15.18 -11.34
CA ALA A 17 -23.82 -15.73 -12.38
C ALA A 17 -23.35 -14.67 -13.41
N ASN A 18 -22.17 -14.92 -13.99
CA ASN A 18 -21.53 -14.12 -15.04
C ASN A 18 -22.02 -14.46 -16.45
N SER A 19 -21.96 -13.47 -17.34
CA SER A 19 -21.90 -13.67 -18.79
C SER A 19 -20.82 -12.78 -19.42
N SER A 20 -20.06 -13.37 -20.32
CA SER A 20 -18.95 -12.79 -21.08
C SER A 20 -19.38 -12.49 -22.51
N ALA A 21 -18.80 -11.44 -23.11
CA ALA A 21 -18.84 -11.22 -24.55
C ALA A 21 -17.47 -10.78 -25.06
N ASN A 22 -17.01 -11.48 -26.11
CA ASN A 22 -15.85 -11.18 -26.93
C ASN A 22 -16.16 -10.02 -27.90
N ASN A 23 -15.17 -9.19 -28.25
CA ASN A 23 -15.01 -8.79 -29.64
C ASN A 23 -13.60 -8.31 -30.04
N SER A 24 -13.06 -9.01 -31.04
CA SER A 24 -12.09 -8.71 -32.11
C SER A 24 -11.23 -7.43 -32.12
N ARG A 25 -9.90 -7.65 -32.00
CA ARG A 25 -8.81 -7.38 -32.98
C ARG A 25 -8.75 -6.00 -33.65
N GLU A 26 -8.07 -5.08 -32.96
CA GLU A 26 -7.06 -4.20 -33.57
C GLU A 26 -5.67 -4.68 -33.11
N LYS A 27 -4.69 -4.72 -34.02
CA LYS A 27 -3.29 -4.95 -33.63
C LYS A 27 -2.92 -3.92 -32.56
N THR A 28 -2.64 -4.37 -31.34
CA THR A 28 -2.36 -3.51 -30.20
C THR A 28 -1.19 -2.59 -30.51
N ALA A 29 -1.48 -1.32 -30.81
CA ALA A 29 -0.46 -0.28 -30.87
C ALA A 29 0.20 -0.19 -29.48
N TYR A 30 1.52 -0.10 -29.48
CA TYR A 30 2.33 0.01 -28.26
C TYR A 30 3.14 1.30 -28.30
N ALA A 31 3.46 1.83 -27.12
CA ALA A 31 4.37 2.95 -26.98
C ALA A 31 5.81 2.46 -27.11
N ASP A 32 6.45 2.81 -28.22
CA ASP A 32 7.82 2.42 -28.49
C ASP A 32 8.83 3.09 -27.54
N SER A 33 10.05 2.56 -27.56
CA SER A 33 11.18 3.03 -26.76
C SER A 33 11.93 4.21 -27.37
N SER A 34 11.39 4.91 -28.40
CA SER A 34 12.13 5.92 -29.16
C SER A 34 12.66 7.10 -28.33
N THR A 35 12.04 7.40 -27.19
CA THR A 35 12.50 8.45 -26.27
C THR A 35 13.49 7.95 -25.22
N VAL A 36 13.53 6.63 -24.96
CA VAL A 36 14.35 6.04 -23.90
C VAL A 36 15.81 5.98 -24.32
N SER A 37 16.70 6.46 -23.46
CA SER A 37 18.14 6.42 -23.73
C SER A 37 18.66 4.97 -23.81
N PRO A 38 19.67 4.67 -24.66
CA PRO A 38 20.18 3.32 -24.83
C PRO A 38 20.65 2.62 -23.54
N ASP A 39 21.17 3.39 -22.58
CA ASP A 39 21.66 2.88 -21.29
C ASP A 39 20.54 2.60 -20.27
N GLU A 40 19.33 3.07 -20.54
CA GLU A 40 18.12 2.82 -19.74
C GLU A 40 17.35 1.60 -20.26
N VAL A 41 17.46 1.25 -21.55
CA VAL A 41 16.73 0.11 -22.19
C VAL A 41 16.75 -1.20 -21.38
N PRO A 42 17.87 -1.65 -20.77
CA PRO A 42 17.90 -2.89 -20.00
C PRO A 42 16.96 -2.94 -18.78
N TYR A 43 16.45 -1.78 -18.34
CA TYR A 43 15.55 -1.65 -17.18
C TYR A 43 14.07 -1.57 -17.57
N TYR A 44 13.75 -1.74 -18.85
CA TYR A 44 12.38 -1.78 -19.38
C TYR A 44 12.07 -3.18 -19.90
N ARG A 45 10.77 -3.45 -20.05
CA ARG A 45 10.32 -4.62 -20.82
C ARG A 45 10.38 -4.32 -22.31
N GLU A 46 10.19 -5.35 -23.13
CA GLU A 46 10.00 -5.18 -24.58
C GLU A 46 8.82 -4.25 -24.91
N ASP A 47 8.90 -3.53 -26.02
CA ASP A 47 7.90 -2.51 -26.39
C ASP A 47 6.47 -3.06 -26.50
N SER A 48 6.32 -4.32 -26.93
CA SER A 48 5.04 -5.06 -26.95
C SER A 48 4.32 -5.12 -25.60
N TYR A 49 5.05 -4.96 -24.49
CA TYR A 49 4.47 -4.89 -23.15
C TYR A 49 3.71 -3.57 -22.92
N TYR A 50 4.15 -2.45 -23.50
CA TYR A 50 3.62 -1.11 -23.23
C TYR A 50 2.45 -0.75 -24.17
N THR A 51 1.38 -1.52 -24.11
CA THR A 51 0.17 -1.31 -24.93
C THR A 51 -0.58 -0.03 -24.56
N PHE A 52 -1.25 0.63 -25.51
CA PHE A 52 -2.11 1.79 -25.23
C PHE A 52 -3.43 1.44 -24.52
N TYR A 53 -3.67 0.16 -24.25
CA TYR A 53 -4.84 -0.33 -23.54
C TYR A 53 -4.42 -1.35 -22.49
N SER A 54 -4.93 -1.21 -21.26
CA SER A 54 -4.85 -2.26 -20.25
C SER A 54 -5.82 -3.39 -20.60
N TYR A 55 -5.47 -4.64 -20.25
CA TYR A 55 -6.30 -5.84 -20.48
C TYR A 55 -6.96 -5.86 -21.88
N PRO A 56 -6.16 -5.79 -22.96
CA PRO A 56 -6.70 -5.73 -24.32
C PRO A 56 -7.62 -6.92 -24.60
N ASP A 57 -8.65 -6.69 -25.41
CA ASP A 57 -9.66 -7.68 -25.78
C ASP A 57 -10.52 -8.19 -24.60
N SER A 58 -10.56 -7.45 -23.47
CA SER A 58 -11.44 -7.73 -22.34
C SER A 58 -12.49 -6.64 -22.12
N MET A 59 -13.59 -6.98 -21.45
CA MET A 59 -14.60 -6.00 -21.01
C MET A 59 -14.05 -4.95 -20.03
N MET A 60 -12.87 -5.19 -19.45
CA MET A 60 -12.17 -4.27 -18.54
C MET A 60 -11.13 -3.42 -19.26
N GLN A 61 -11.09 -3.46 -20.60
CA GLN A 61 -10.13 -2.72 -21.40
C GLN A 61 -10.24 -1.22 -21.11
N THR A 62 -9.13 -0.61 -20.69
CA THR A 62 -9.07 0.83 -20.42
C THR A 62 -7.94 1.45 -21.22
N LYS A 63 -8.20 2.56 -21.92
CA LYS A 63 -7.16 3.30 -22.63
C LYS A 63 -6.18 3.88 -21.61
N VAL A 64 -4.88 3.67 -21.83
CA VAL A 64 -3.81 4.34 -21.08
C VAL A 64 -3.85 5.83 -21.41
N ILE A 65 -4.02 6.67 -20.39
CA ILE A 65 -3.88 8.13 -20.52
C ILE A 65 -2.40 8.47 -20.33
N THR A 66 -1.78 8.95 -21.39
CA THR A 66 -0.36 9.33 -21.37
C THR A 66 -0.10 10.49 -20.41
N PHE A 67 1.14 10.63 -19.94
CA PHE A 67 1.50 11.72 -19.04
C PHE A 67 1.22 13.10 -19.67
N GLU A 68 1.47 13.28 -20.97
CA GLU A 68 1.16 14.52 -21.68
C GLU A 68 -0.35 14.78 -21.83
N GLU A 69 -1.17 13.74 -22.03
CA GLU A 69 -2.62 13.88 -21.96
C GLU A 69 -3.07 14.25 -20.53
N ARG A 70 -2.49 13.64 -19.49
CA ARG A 70 -2.81 13.95 -18.08
C ARG A 70 -2.46 15.38 -17.70
N LYS A 71 -1.38 15.96 -18.24
CA LYS A 71 -1.02 17.37 -17.98
C LYS A 71 -2.09 18.37 -18.41
N ARG A 72 -3.01 17.99 -19.30
CA ARG A 72 -4.14 18.83 -19.75
C ARG A 72 -5.31 18.85 -18.78
N THR A 73 -5.41 17.87 -17.89
CA THR A 73 -6.57 17.69 -17.00
C THR A 73 -6.20 17.69 -15.52
N ALA A 74 -4.98 17.28 -15.16
CA ALA A 74 -4.47 17.31 -13.80
C ALA A 74 -3.99 18.71 -13.42
N ILE A 75 -4.13 19.05 -12.15
CA ILE A 75 -3.62 20.29 -11.57
C ILE A 75 -2.21 20.03 -11.04
N PRO A 76 -1.17 20.77 -11.49
CA PRO A 76 0.15 20.66 -10.92
C PRO A 76 0.17 21.21 -9.48
N SER A 77 1.12 20.76 -8.68
CA SER A 77 1.35 21.33 -7.35
C SER A 77 1.77 22.80 -7.44
N ALA A 78 1.82 23.47 -6.29
CA ALA A 78 2.36 24.83 -6.18
C ALA A 78 3.80 24.98 -6.71
N ARG A 79 4.56 23.88 -6.86
CA ARG A 79 5.91 23.86 -7.45
C ARG A 79 5.96 23.27 -8.87
N GLY A 80 4.81 23.05 -9.49
CA GLY A 80 4.72 22.61 -10.88
C GLY A 80 4.80 21.10 -11.10
N LEU A 81 4.86 20.27 -10.04
CA LEU A 81 4.87 18.82 -10.20
C LEU A 81 3.47 18.25 -10.37
N TYR A 82 3.29 17.40 -11.36
CA TYR A 82 2.05 16.65 -11.55
C TYR A 82 2.00 15.38 -10.68
N PRO A 83 0.81 14.80 -10.41
CA PRO A 83 0.71 13.61 -9.56
C PRO A 83 1.61 12.45 -9.98
N ALA A 84 1.84 12.24 -11.28
CA ALA A 84 2.76 11.20 -11.75
C ALA A 84 4.22 11.45 -11.33
N GLN A 85 4.66 12.72 -11.33
CA GLN A 85 6.00 13.11 -10.90
C GLN A 85 6.13 13.07 -9.37
N ILE A 86 5.10 13.48 -8.63
CA ILE A 86 5.05 13.34 -7.16
C ILE A 86 5.10 11.85 -6.77
N MET A 87 4.39 10.99 -7.51
CA MET A 87 4.48 9.55 -7.28
C MET A 87 5.89 9.03 -7.56
N LEU A 88 6.53 9.45 -8.65
CA LEU A 88 7.90 9.07 -8.99
C LEU A 88 8.91 9.54 -7.92
N LEU A 89 8.73 10.75 -7.40
CA LEU A 89 9.49 11.29 -6.29
C LEU A 89 9.39 10.38 -5.05
N SER A 90 8.19 9.88 -4.72
CA SER A 90 7.99 8.97 -3.58
C SER A 90 8.71 7.62 -3.75
N TYR A 91 8.93 7.14 -4.97
CA TYR A 91 9.71 5.91 -5.21
C TYR A 91 11.20 6.12 -4.96
N CYS A 92 11.71 7.34 -5.17
CA CYS A 92 13.11 7.69 -4.89
C CYS A 92 13.42 7.69 -3.39
N GLU A 93 12.43 7.96 -2.54
CA GLU A 93 12.57 7.83 -1.07
C GLU A 93 13.02 6.42 -0.65
N THR A 94 12.64 5.38 -1.40
CA THR A 94 13.03 4.00 -1.11
C THR A 94 14.49 3.66 -1.48
N GLY A 95 15.23 4.59 -2.10
CA GLY A 95 16.63 4.42 -2.49
C GLY A 95 16.85 3.42 -3.64
N ARG A 96 15.79 3.01 -4.35
CA ARG A 96 15.88 1.99 -5.41
C ARG A 96 16.10 2.57 -6.81
N TYR A 97 15.80 3.85 -7.02
CA TYR A 97 15.81 4.51 -8.33
C TYR A 97 17.05 5.41 -8.49
N PRO A 98 17.54 5.64 -9.72
CA PRO A 98 17.06 5.10 -11.00
C PRO A 98 17.47 3.63 -11.18
N LYS A 99 17.11 3.02 -12.31
CA LYS A 99 17.64 1.70 -12.74
C LYS A 99 17.48 0.59 -11.68
N PRO A 100 16.24 0.29 -11.24
CA PRO A 100 15.99 -0.75 -10.25
C PRO A 100 16.35 -2.14 -10.81
N ASN A 101 16.90 -3.02 -9.96
CA ASN A 101 17.37 -4.36 -10.38
C ASN A 101 16.29 -5.23 -11.04
N GLY A 102 15.01 -5.01 -10.72
CA GLY A 102 13.87 -5.72 -11.32
C GLY A 102 13.25 -5.02 -12.55
N GLY A 103 13.87 -3.95 -13.04
CA GLY A 103 13.29 -3.07 -14.03
C GLY A 103 12.21 -2.13 -13.46
N TYR A 104 11.85 -1.11 -14.23
CA TYR A 104 10.79 -0.19 -13.85
C TYR A 104 9.43 -0.90 -13.82
N PRO A 105 8.63 -0.76 -12.75
CA PRO A 105 7.30 -1.34 -12.66
C PRO A 105 6.37 -0.83 -13.76
N GLY A 106 5.49 -1.71 -14.25
CA GLY A 106 4.53 -1.38 -15.31
C GLY A 106 3.55 -0.25 -14.95
N LEU A 107 3.34 0.03 -13.66
CA LEU A 107 2.47 1.12 -13.20
C LEU A 107 2.84 2.49 -13.77
N TRP A 108 4.13 2.73 -14.06
CA TRP A 108 4.56 4.01 -14.62
C TRP A 108 3.88 4.28 -15.94
N TRP A 109 3.75 3.26 -16.78
CA TRP A 109 3.00 3.36 -18.03
C TRP A 109 1.50 3.27 -17.77
N PHE A 110 1.03 2.16 -17.17
CA PHE A 110 -0.41 1.84 -17.16
C PHE A 110 -1.25 2.73 -16.24
N GLU A 111 -0.69 3.23 -15.12
CA GLU A 111 -1.42 4.11 -14.20
C GLU A 111 -1.06 5.58 -14.44
N TYR A 112 0.23 5.88 -14.68
CA TYR A 112 0.75 7.25 -14.69
C TYR A 112 1.15 7.79 -16.07
N GLY A 113 1.12 6.97 -17.12
CA GLY A 113 1.38 7.38 -18.49
C GLY A 113 2.82 7.79 -18.79
N ILE A 114 3.78 7.46 -17.93
CA ILE A 114 5.22 7.71 -18.09
C ILE A 114 5.85 6.51 -18.80
N ARG A 115 6.19 6.69 -20.08
CA ARG A 115 6.96 5.70 -20.85
C ARG A 115 8.46 5.78 -20.57
N ASP A 116 8.97 6.97 -20.33
CA ASP A 116 10.38 7.26 -20.10
C ASP A 116 10.63 7.74 -18.67
N VAL A 117 10.75 6.77 -17.76
CA VAL A 117 11.03 7.01 -16.34
C VAL A 117 12.41 7.65 -16.13
N GLY A 118 13.43 7.27 -16.91
CA GLY A 118 14.78 7.85 -16.81
C GLY A 118 14.75 9.36 -17.04
N HIS A 119 14.16 9.81 -18.15
CA HIS A 119 14.02 11.24 -18.43
C HIS A 119 13.17 11.97 -17.39
N ALA A 120 12.10 11.34 -16.89
CA ALA A 120 11.29 11.92 -15.82
C ALA A 120 12.08 12.13 -14.51
N LEU A 121 12.99 11.21 -14.16
CA LEU A 121 13.88 11.34 -13.00
C LEU A 121 14.93 12.43 -13.20
N GLU A 122 15.53 12.53 -14.39
CA GLU A 122 16.47 13.60 -14.73
C GLU A 122 15.82 14.98 -14.57
N ASN A 123 14.59 15.14 -15.05
CA ASN A 123 13.84 16.38 -14.87
C ASN A 123 13.60 16.71 -13.39
N LEU A 124 13.30 15.72 -12.54
CA LEU A 124 13.15 15.95 -11.10
C LEU A 124 14.48 16.39 -10.45
N ALA A 125 15.61 15.84 -10.90
CA ALA A 125 16.94 16.23 -10.42
C ALA A 125 17.33 17.63 -10.89
N ILE A 126 17.13 17.96 -12.17
CA ILE A 126 17.40 19.29 -12.74
C ILE A 126 16.60 20.38 -12.03
N ASN A 127 15.35 20.08 -11.64
CA ASN A 127 14.50 21.01 -10.90
C ASN A 127 14.76 21.00 -9.38
N GLY A 128 15.78 20.29 -8.90
CA GLY A 128 16.25 20.34 -7.52
C GLY A 128 15.45 19.52 -6.51
N PHE A 129 14.53 18.65 -6.94
CA PHE A 129 13.79 17.75 -6.04
C PHE A 129 14.58 16.49 -5.68
N LEU A 130 15.52 16.10 -6.52
CA LEU A 130 16.38 14.93 -6.36
C LEU A 130 17.86 15.31 -6.43
N GLU A 131 18.68 14.55 -5.73
CA GLU A 131 20.14 14.58 -5.84
C GLU A 131 20.70 13.15 -5.77
N TRP A 132 21.94 12.97 -6.21
CA TRP A 132 22.61 11.68 -6.07
C TRP A 132 22.85 11.37 -4.60
N ALA A 133 22.40 10.20 -4.15
CA ALA A 133 22.66 9.70 -2.82
C ALA A 133 24.16 9.41 -2.64
N PRO A 134 24.72 9.66 -1.44
CA PRO A 134 26.05 9.20 -1.11
C PRO A 134 26.22 7.69 -1.36
N LYS A 135 27.30 7.29 -2.02
CA LYS A 135 27.81 5.91 -2.12
C LYS A 135 27.83 5.24 -0.75
N ALA A 136 28.13 5.97 0.32
CA ALA A 136 28.03 5.50 1.70
C ALA A 136 26.69 4.77 1.99
N HIS A 137 25.57 5.26 1.46
CA HIS A 137 24.25 4.65 1.66
C HIS A 137 24.16 3.25 1.02
N SER A 138 24.91 3.00 -0.05
CA SER A 138 24.91 1.71 -0.76
C SER A 138 25.74 0.64 -0.06
N LEU A 139 26.68 1.00 0.83
CA LEU A 139 27.58 0.07 1.51
C LEU A 139 26.85 -1.01 2.31
N SER A 140 25.72 -0.67 2.92
CA SER A 140 24.90 -1.60 3.70
C SER A 140 24.35 -2.77 2.86
N SER A 141 24.21 -2.60 1.55
CA SER A 141 23.69 -3.63 0.63
C SER A 141 24.77 -4.60 0.12
N LEU A 142 26.04 -4.21 0.22
CA LEU A 142 27.17 -4.99 -0.30
C LEU A 142 27.44 -6.26 0.51
N LYS A 143 28.05 -7.26 -0.14
CA LYS A 143 28.56 -8.46 0.52
C LYS A 143 29.76 -8.10 1.39
N VAL A 144 29.97 -8.86 2.47
CA VAL A 144 31.12 -8.67 3.37
C VAL A 144 32.45 -8.72 2.62
N THR A 145 32.57 -9.58 1.60
CA THR A 145 33.77 -9.68 0.76
C THR A 145 34.04 -8.41 -0.04
N GLU A 146 33.00 -7.76 -0.56
CA GLU A 146 33.11 -6.51 -1.33
C GLU A 146 33.55 -5.36 -0.40
N LEU A 147 32.96 -5.27 0.80
CA LEU A 147 33.35 -4.29 1.82
C LEU A 147 34.81 -4.45 2.24
N ARG A 148 35.28 -5.69 2.41
CA ARG A 148 36.69 -5.97 2.70
C ARG A 148 37.58 -5.53 1.55
N GLY A 149 37.20 -5.80 0.30
CA GLY A 149 37.97 -5.33 -0.87
C GLY A 149 38.13 -3.81 -0.93
N ILE A 150 37.08 -3.04 -0.58
CA ILE A 150 37.16 -1.58 -0.48
C ILE A 150 38.19 -1.16 0.59
N LEU A 151 38.13 -1.77 1.77
CA LEU A 151 39.06 -1.48 2.86
C LEU A 151 40.51 -1.86 2.53
N GLU A 152 40.74 -3.01 1.88
CA GLU A 152 42.07 -3.47 1.45
C GLU A 152 42.71 -2.50 0.46
N ASN A 153 41.93 -2.03 -0.53
CA ASN A 153 42.40 -1.06 -1.52
C ASN A 153 42.78 0.28 -0.90
N SER A 154 42.19 0.61 0.25
CA SER A 154 42.51 1.82 1.03
C SER A 154 43.50 1.56 2.17
N GLY A 155 44.08 0.37 2.28
CA GLY A 155 45.05 0.01 3.32
C GLY A 155 44.46 -0.07 4.74
N LEU A 156 43.15 -0.24 4.88
CA LEU A 156 42.44 -0.26 6.16
C LEU A 156 42.18 -1.69 6.66
N PRO A 157 42.07 -1.91 7.98
CA PRO A 157 41.76 -3.22 8.55
C PRO A 157 40.44 -3.79 8.03
N THR A 158 40.41 -5.11 7.76
CA THR A 158 39.24 -5.84 7.21
C THR A 158 38.50 -6.72 8.22
N THR A 159 38.88 -6.63 9.50
CA THR A 159 38.30 -7.39 10.60
C THR A 159 37.03 -6.74 11.13
N GLY A 160 36.14 -7.56 11.68
CA GLY A 160 34.87 -7.13 12.30
C GLY A 160 33.62 -7.68 11.61
N LYS A 161 32.47 -7.33 12.18
CA LYS A 161 31.14 -7.61 11.61
C LYS A 161 30.86 -6.60 10.49
N LYS A 162 29.82 -6.87 9.70
CA LYS A 162 29.46 -6.04 8.54
C LYS A 162 29.27 -4.56 8.89
N ALA A 163 28.60 -4.25 10.00
CA ALA A 163 28.41 -2.87 10.47
C ALA A 163 29.75 -2.18 10.72
N ASP A 164 30.66 -2.82 11.46
CA ASP A 164 32.00 -2.29 11.74
C ASP A 164 32.80 -1.98 10.46
N LEU A 165 32.65 -2.80 9.42
CA LEU A 165 33.30 -2.55 8.12
C LEU A 165 32.70 -1.33 7.42
N VAL A 166 31.37 -1.19 7.43
CA VAL A 166 30.68 -0.03 6.85
C VAL A 166 31.09 1.25 7.57
N ASP A 167 31.02 1.26 8.90
CA ASP A 167 31.38 2.42 9.72
C ASP A 167 32.83 2.85 9.48
N ARG A 168 33.73 1.88 9.30
CA ARG A 168 35.15 2.15 9.00
C ARG A 168 35.34 2.79 7.63
N ILE A 169 34.62 2.31 6.60
CA ILE A 169 34.66 2.93 5.26
C ILE A 169 34.17 4.37 5.36
N VAL A 170 32.99 4.59 5.95
CA VAL A 170 32.37 5.92 6.06
C VAL A 170 33.24 6.90 6.85
N SER A 171 33.92 6.43 7.90
CA SER A 171 34.71 7.31 8.77
C SER A 171 36.11 7.63 8.24
N ASN A 172 36.66 6.84 7.31
CA ASN A 172 38.07 6.96 6.90
C ASN A 172 38.28 7.17 5.40
N ILE A 173 37.29 6.87 4.56
CA ILE A 173 37.40 6.99 3.10
C ILE A 173 36.50 8.14 2.64
N PRO A 174 37.06 9.20 2.03
CA PRO A 174 36.28 10.27 1.42
C PRO A 174 35.30 9.73 0.37
N GLU A 175 34.11 10.32 0.32
CA GLU A 175 32.97 9.89 -0.51
C GLU A 175 33.32 9.71 -2.01
N ASP A 176 34.13 10.62 -2.56
CA ASP A 176 34.62 10.58 -3.94
C ASP A 176 35.58 9.41 -4.20
N GLN A 177 36.31 8.96 -3.16
CA GLN A 177 37.28 7.86 -3.22
C GLN A 177 36.68 6.47 -2.98
N ILE A 178 35.43 6.38 -2.50
CA ILE A 178 34.75 5.09 -2.33
C ILE A 178 34.53 4.45 -3.71
N CYS A 179 35.16 3.29 -3.95
CA CYS A 179 35.04 2.53 -5.19
C CYS A 179 34.18 1.27 -4.97
N ILE A 180 32.94 1.29 -5.46
CA ILE A 180 32.01 0.16 -5.33
C ILE A 180 31.98 -0.61 -6.66
N PRO A 181 32.26 -1.93 -6.69
CA PRO A 181 32.14 -2.74 -7.89
C PRO A 181 30.71 -2.72 -8.44
N SER A 182 30.56 -2.54 -9.76
CA SER A 182 29.25 -2.48 -10.44
C SER A 182 28.29 -1.46 -9.81
N TYR A 183 28.81 -0.31 -9.38
CA TYR A 183 28.03 0.74 -8.73
C TYR A 183 27.02 1.36 -9.69
N THR A 184 25.75 1.31 -9.28
CA THR A 184 24.68 2.09 -9.90
C THR A 184 24.24 3.15 -8.90
N PRO A 185 24.53 4.44 -9.14
CA PRO A 185 24.12 5.51 -8.23
C PRO A 185 22.60 5.57 -8.11
N LYS A 186 22.14 5.98 -6.93
CA LYS A 186 20.71 6.08 -6.58
C LYS A 186 20.38 7.51 -6.22
N TYR A 187 19.16 7.94 -6.52
CA TYR A 187 18.66 9.24 -6.09
C TYR A 187 18.26 9.19 -4.63
N GLN A 188 18.38 10.34 -3.96
CA GLN A 188 17.71 10.65 -2.72
C GLN A 188 16.95 11.98 -2.87
N LEU A 189 15.99 12.21 -1.97
CA LEU A 189 15.25 13.46 -1.92
C LEU A 189 16.12 14.57 -1.34
N THR A 190 16.10 15.74 -1.99
CA THR A 190 16.57 16.99 -1.36
C THR A 190 15.55 17.46 -0.31
N GLU A 191 15.88 18.48 0.48
CA GLU A 191 14.89 19.10 1.38
C GLU A 191 13.66 19.66 0.63
N LEU A 192 13.88 20.17 -0.60
CA LEU A 192 12.79 20.58 -1.48
C LEU A 192 11.90 19.39 -1.87
N GLY A 193 12.52 18.25 -2.23
CA GLY A 193 11.82 17.02 -2.55
C GLY A 193 11.00 16.46 -1.37
N LYS A 194 11.56 16.50 -0.16
CA LYS A 194 10.87 16.05 1.06
C LYS A 194 9.65 16.92 1.37
N ASP A 195 9.79 18.24 1.36
CA ASP A 195 8.66 19.15 1.61
C ASP A 195 7.60 19.05 0.50
N GLU A 196 8.01 18.82 -0.76
CA GLU A 196 7.08 18.58 -1.86
C GLU A 196 6.24 17.31 -1.66
N LEU A 197 6.86 16.22 -1.21
CA LEU A 197 6.15 14.98 -0.87
C LEU A 197 5.25 15.15 0.34
N GLU A 198 5.68 15.88 1.37
CA GLU A 198 4.85 16.15 2.54
C GLU A 198 3.59 16.96 2.15
N ALA A 199 3.80 18.03 1.39
CA ALA A 199 2.73 18.91 0.91
C ALA A 199 1.74 18.21 -0.02
N ASN A 200 2.16 17.19 -0.76
CA ASN A 200 1.33 16.45 -1.72
C ASN A 200 1.20 14.96 -1.38
N GLY A 201 1.31 14.62 -0.09
CA GLY A 201 1.32 13.23 0.38
C GLY A 201 0.07 12.42 0.04
N TYR A 202 -1.02 13.09 -0.37
CA TYR A 202 -2.22 12.41 -0.88
C TYR A 202 -1.93 11.52 -2.09
N VAL A 203 -0.92 11.83 -2.91
CA VAL A 203 -0.60 11.05 -4.11
C VAL A 203 -0.13 9.64 -3.74
N PRO A 204 0.97 9.44 -2.99
CA PRO A 204 1.39 8.11 -2.56
C PRO A 204 0.39 7.44 -1.61
N TYR A 205 -0.35 8.22 -0.81
CA TYR A 205 -1.44 7.72 0.03
C TYR A 205 -2.55 7.07 -0.82
N MET A 206 -3.12 7.84 -1.75
CA MET A 206 -4.20 7.38 -2.62
C MET A 206 -3.77 6.26 -3.57
N HIS A 207 -2.50 6.23 -4.00
CA HIS A 207 -1.99 5.13 -4.81
C HIS A 207 -2.03 3.79 -4.07
N LYS A 208 -1.80 3.78 -2.75
CA LYS A 208 -1.80 2.58 -1.91
C LYS A 208 -3.15 2.31 -1.24
N HIS A 209 -4.09 3.25 -1.34
CA HIS A 209 -5.35 3.18 -0.63
C HIS A 209 -6.18 1.98 -1.10
N ASP A 210 -6.55 1.09 -0.18
CA ASP A 210 -7.22 -0.19 -0.47
C ASP A 210 -8.58 -0.01 -1.15
N ARG A 211 -9.26 1.11 -0.89
CA ARG A 211 -10.59 1.44 -1.45
C ARG A 211 -10.53 2.40 -2.65
N LYS A 212 -9.35 2.62 -3.25
CA LYS A 212 -9.26 3.52 -4.42
C LYS A 212 -10.09 2.94 -5.57
N THR A 213 -10.90 3.77 -6.23
CA THR A 213 -11.69 3.34 -7.38
C THR A 213 -10.88 3.46 -8.68
N VAL A 214 -11.34 2.76 -9.72
CA VAL A 214 -10.83 2.96 -11.08
C VAL A 214 -11.39 4.26 -11.65
N GLU A 215 -10.58 4.95 -12.46
CA GLU A 215 -11.02 6.12 -13.24
C GLU A 215 -12.18 5.76 -14.18
N GLY A 216 -13.13 6.68 -14.37
CA GLY A 216 -14.32 6.44 -15.19
C GLY A 216 -15.46 5.75 -14.44
N THR A 217 -15.34 5.59 -13.12
CA THR A 217 -16.49 5.31 -12.26
C THR A 217 -17.42 6.53 -12.19
N ALA A 218 -18.66 6.35 -11.72
CA ALA A 218 -19.60 7.46 -11.63
C ALA A 218 -18.98 8.63 -10.82
N PRO A 219 -19.12 9.90 -11.25
CA PRO A 219 -18.39 11.03 -10.64
C PRO A 219 -18.59 11.18 -9.13
N ASP A 220 -19.77 10.82 -8.63
CA ASP A 220 -20.14 10.79 -7.20
C ASP A 220 -19.40 9.69 -6.42
N ARG A 221 -18.86 8.68 -7.10
CA ARG A 221 -18.18 7.51 -6.53
C ARG A 221 -16.67 7.49 -6.76
N GLU A 222 -16.11 8.34 -7.61
CA GLU A 222 -14.68 8.35 -7.92
C GLU A 222 -13.81 8.70 -6.69
N PHE A 223 -12.98 7.76 -6.22
CA PHE A 223 -12.04 7.94 -5.11
C PHE A 223 -10.65 7.49 -5.52
N ASN A 224 -9.87 8.33 -6.18
CA ASN A 224 -8.53 7.98 -6.64
C ASN A 224 -7.60 9.20 -6.66
N VAL A 225 -6.33 8.99 -7.02
CA VAL A 225 -5.31 10.06 -7.08
C VAL A 225 -5.81 11.27 -7.87
N TRP A 226 -6.50 11.04 -8.98
CA TRP A 226 -6.93 12.08 -9.91
C TRP A 226 -8.20 12.80 -9.46
N SER A 227 -9.16 12.08 -8.87
CA SER A 227 -10.34 12.73 -8.29
C SER A 227 -9.98 13.59 -7.08
N VAL A 228 -9.03 13.14 -6.26
CA VAL A 228 -8.49 13.93 -5.14
C VAL A 228 -7.66 15.12 -5.63
N ASN A 229 -6.86 14.97 -6.70
CA ASN A 229 -6.10 16.09 -7.28
C ASN A 229 -7.00 17.28 -7.66
N ARG A 230 -8.20 17.01 -8.19
CA ARG A 230 -9.19 18.03 -8.57
C ARG A 230 -9.72 18.87 -7.39
N LEU A 231 -9.49 18.44 -6.15
CA LEU A 231 -9.89 19.17 -4.95
C LEU A 231 -8.89 20.25 -4.53
N PHE A 232 -7.75 20.36 -5.22
CA PHE A 232 -6.71 21.38 -4.97
C PHE A 232 -6.50 22.25 -6.21
N PRO A 233 -7.47 23.10 -6.59
CA PRO A 233 -7.43 23.88 -7.84
C PRO A 233 -6.28 24.90 -7.92
N ASP A 234 -5.69 25.28 -6.79
CA ASP A 234 -4.53 26.16 -6.68
C ASP A 234 -3.19 25.40 -6.59
N GLY A 235 -3.23 24.05 -6.65
CA GLY A 235 -2.07 23.19 -6.48
C GLY A 235 -1.55 23.11 -5.05
N ASN A 236 -2.19 23.75 -4.07
CA ASN A 236 -1.77 23.72 -2.67
C ASN A 236 -2.50 22.60 -1.90
N ALA A 237 -1.86 21.43 -1.86
CA ALA A 237 -2.41 20.26 -1.17
C ALA A 237 -1.95 20.10 0.28
N ARG A 238 -1.32 21.10 0.93
CA ARG A 238 -0.76 20.93 2.30
C ARG A 238 -1.76 20.45 3.35
N ASN A 239 -3.04 20.77 3.17
CA ASN A 239 -4.13 20.33 4.04
C ASN A 239 -4.76 18.99 3.61
N TRP A 240 -4.11 18.21 2.73
CA TRP A 240 -4.72 17.05 2.10
C TRP A 240 -5.24 16.01 3.08
N LYS A 241 -4.57 15.79 4.22
CA LYS A 241 -5.03 14.83 5.25
C LYS A 241 -6.43 15.17 5.74
N LYS A 242 -6.75 16.46 5.90
CA LYS A 242 -8.09 16.92 6.28
C LYS A 242 -9.09 16.71 5.14
N VAL A 243 -8.71 17.03 3.91
CA VAL A 243 -9.59 16.91 2.73
C VAL A 243 -9.92 15.44 2.46
N VAL A 244 -8.90 14.59 2.34
CA VAL A 244 -9.05 13.15 2.11
C VAL A 244 -9.76 12.50 3.30
N GLY A 245 -9.39 12.85 4.54
CA GLY A 245 -10.05 12.33 5.72
C GLY A 245 -11.54 12.65 5.81
N ASN A 246 -11.96 13.84 5.36
CA ASN A 246 -13.38 14.19 5.26
C ASN A 246 -14.10 13.39 4.16
N LEU A 247 -13.45 13.16 3.02
CA LEU A 247 -14.00 12.30 1.96
C LEU A 247 -14.18 10.87 2.45
N GLU A 248 -13.22 10.34 3.21
CA GLU A 248 -13.31 8.99 3.76
C GLU A 248 -14.41 8.89 4.83
N LEU A 249 -14.60 9.94 5.65
CA LEU A 249 -15.73 10.01 6.58
C LEU A 249 -17.07 9.99 5.85
N GLU A 250 -17.19 10.78 4.79
CA GLU A 250 -18.42 10.86 3.98
C GLU A 250 -18.72 9.53 3.29
N ARG A 251 -17.69 8.88 2.72
CA ARG A 251 -17.86 7.69 1.88
C ARG A 251 -17.84 6.37 2.63
N PHE A 252 -17.09 6.30 3.72
CA PHE A 252 -16.76 5.05 4.42
C PHE A 252 -17.02 5.13 5.94
N GLY A 253 -17.45 6.30 6.45
CA GLY A 253 -17.70 6.51 7.87
C GLY A 253 -16.44 6.57 8.73
N MET A 254 -15.24 6.67 8.13
CA MET A 254 -13.97 6.64 8.87
C MET A 254 -12.95 7.61 8.27
N ASN A 255 -12.08 8.19 9.09
CA ASN A 255 -11.01 9.08 8.63
C ASN A 255 -9.66 8.36 8.69
N MET A 256 -9.26 7.65 7.64
CA MET A 256 -7.99 6.92 7.61
C MET A 256 -6.79 7.87 7.47
N ALA A 257 -6.92 8.96 6.70
CA ALA A 257 -5.85 9.91 6.41
C ALA A 257 -5.36 10.68 7.65
N LYS A 258 -6.20 10.84 8.69
CA LYS A 258 -5.80 11.44 9.97
C LYS A 258 -4.79 10.56 10.73
N HIS A 259 -4.87 9.23 10.56
CA HIS A 259 -4.12 8.28 11.39
C HIS A 259 -2.70 8.00 10.92
N ASP A 260 -2.33 8.38 9.70
CA ASP A 260 -0.92 8.38 9.24
C ASP A 260 -0.01 9.32 10.06
N ALA A 261 -0.56 10.19 10.91
CA ALA A 261 0.19 11.14 11.73
C ALA A 261 0.41 10.68 13.19
N GLU A 262 -0.36 9.72 13.70
CA GLU A 262 -0.27 9.29 15.09
C GLU A 262 0.44 7.92 15.16
N PRO A 263 1.50 7.78 15.98
CA PRO A 263 2.16 6.49 16.13
C PRO A 263 1.13 5.47 16.68
N PRO A 264 1.22 4.18 16.27
CA PRO A 264 0.36 3.14 16.79
C PRO A 264 0.35 3.16 18.32
N LYS A 265 -0.84 3.14 18.92
CA LYS A 265 -0.94 3.03 20.38
C LYS A 265 -0.35 1.70 20.84
N SER A 266 0.55 1.77 21.81
CA SER A 266 0.93 0.58 22.58
C SER A 266 -0.25 0.23 23.48
N LEU A 267 -0.97 -0.83 23.14
CA LEU A 267 -2.16 -1.29 23.86
C LEU A 267 -1.82 -2.52 24.71
N THR A 268 -2.39 -2.56 25.91
CA THR A 268 -2.45 -3.76 26.75
C THR A 268 -3.73 -4.56 26.47
N LYS A 269 -3.85 -5.76 27.06
CA LYS A 269 -5.09 -6.54 27.00
C LYS A 269 -6.25 -5.76 27.62
N GLU A 270 -5.99 -5.10 28.74
CA GLU A 270 -6.96 -4.34 29.52
C GLU A 270 -7.50 -3.15 28.71
N ASP A 271 -6.64 -2.44 27.98
CA ASP A 271 -7.05 -1.33 27.11
C ASP A 271 -8.04 -1.80 26.04
N VAL A 272 -7.72 -2.91 25.35
CA VAL A 272 -8.58 -3.48 24.30
C VAL A 272 -9.93 -3.93 24.87
N VAL A 273 -9.91 -4.64 26.01
CA VAL A 273 -11.15 -5.09 26.67
C VAL A 273 -12.01 -3.90 27.08
N GLN A 274 -11.40 -2.85 27.64
CA GLN A 274 -12.12 -1.66 28.07
C GLN A 274 -12.72 -0.92 26.86
N TYR A 275 -11.97 -0.81 25.76
CA TYR A 275 -12.45 -0.17 24.54
C TYR A 275 -13.63 -0.92 23.92
N LEU A 276 -13.55 -2.24 23.81
CA LEU A 276 -14.65 -3.07 23.30
C LEU A 276 -15.91 -2.97 24.16
N ARG A 277 -15.77 -2.93 25.49
CA ARG A 277 -16.90 -2.71 26.41
C ARG A 277 -17.56 -1.35 26.21
N GLN A 278 -16.76 -0.31 26.03
CA GLN A 278 -17.28 1.04 25.78
C GLN A 278 -18.05 1.15 24.46
N HIS A 279 -17.82 0.23 23.52
CA HIS A 279 -18.46 0.20 22.21
C HIS A 279 -19.43 -0.98 22.03
N GLU A 280 -19.80 -1.70 23.10
CA GLU A 280 -20.68 -2.88 23.03
C GLU A 280 -22.04 -2.53 22.41
N ASP A 281 -22.71 -1.50 22.92
CA ASP A 281 -24.00 -1.02 22.39
C ASP A 281 -23.90 -0.59 20.92
N TYR A 282 -22.79 0.07 20.56
CA TYR A 282 -22.54 0.49 19.18
C TYR A 282 -22.38 -0.73 18.25
N ILE A 283 -21.62 -1.73 18.67
CA ILE A 283 -21.42 -2.97 17.90
C ILE A 283 -22.78 -3.65 17.67
N GLU A 284 -23.60 -3.80 18.71
CA GLU A 284 -24.92 -4.44 18.62
C GLU A 284 -25.88 -3.71 17.67
N GLN A 285 -25.92 -2.38 17.76
CA GLN A 285 -26.71 -1.54 16.86
C GLN A 285 -26.25 -1.71 15.41
N GLN A 286 -24.94 -1.71 15.15
CA GLN A 286 -24.40 -1.84 13.80
C GLN A 286 -24.57 -3.25 13.22
N ILE A 287 -24.54 -4.30 14.04
CA ILE A 287 -24.85 -5.67 13.58
C ILE A 287 -26.29 -5.76 13.08
N SER A 288 -27.21 -5.02 13.71
CA SER A 288 -28.64 -5.05 13.41
C SER A 288 -29.08 -4.07 12.31
N ALA A 289 -28.18 -3.16 11.91
CA ALA A 289 -28.47 -2.14 10.91
C ALA A 289 -28.43 -2.69 9.47
N ASP A 290 -29.36 -2.24 8.63
CA ASP A 290 -29.38 -2.48 7.19
C ASP A 290 -28.39 -1.51 6.52
N ALA A 291 -27.11 -1.86 6.57
CA ALA A 291 -26.01 -1.07 6.02
C ALA A 291 -25.14 -1.94 5.11
N ASP A 292 -24.51 -1.31 4.12
CA ASP A 292 -23.69 -2.01 3.12
C ASP A 292 -22.68 -2.97 3.77
N GLU A 293 -22.71 -4.18 3.25
CA GLU A 293 -22.25 -5.40 3.91
C GLU A 293 -20.72 -5.48 4.08
N LEU A 294 -19.96 -4.91 3.14
CA LEU A 294 -18.49 -5.04 3.08
C LEU A 294 -17.71 -3.97 3.84
N ASP A 295 -18.36 -2.90 4.28
CA ASP A 295 -17.63 -1.73 4.79
C ASP A 295 -16.93 -2.00 6.13
N ALA A 296 -17.57 -2.73 7.03
CA ALA A 296 -17.00 -3.02 8.35
C ALA A 296 -15.76 -3.94 8.28
N GLU A 297 -15.76 -4.95 7.41
CA GLU A 297 -14.58 -5.82 7.24
C GLU A 297 -13.37 -5.02 6.72
N LEU A 298 -13.58 -4.28 5.63
CA LEU A 298 -12.54 -3.47 5.00
C LEU A 298 -12.02 -2.39 5.95
N ASN A 299 -12.91 -1.75 6.73
CA ASN A 299 -12.52 -0.80 7.78
C ASN A 299 -11.64 -1.46 8.85
N GLY A 300 -12.04 -2.64 9.33
CA GLY A 300 -11.28 -3.39 10.32
C GLY A 300 -9.88 -3.77 9.84
N ILE A 301 -9.75 -4.23 8.59
CA ILE A 301 -8.44 -4.57 8.00
C ILE A 301 -7.56 -3.33 7.84
N ALA A 302 -8.11 -2.20 7.38
CA ALA A 302 -7.37 -0.94 7.22
C ALA A 302 -6.86 -0.42 8.58
N LEU A 303 -7.70 -0.42 9.61
CA LEU A 303 -7.33 -0.02 10.98
C LEU A 303 -6.24 -0.90 11.57
N LYS A 304 -6.32 -2.22 11.33
CA LYS A 304 -5.28 -3.17 11.74
C LYS A 304 -3.94 -2.89 11.06
N LYS A 305 -3.94 -2.57 9.76
CA LYS A 305 -2.71 -2.17 9.04
C LYS A 305 -2.10 -0.88 9.62
N ALA A 306 -2.94 0.05 10.07
CA ALA A 306 -2.53 1.27 10.77
C ALA A 306 -2.11 1.04 12.25
N GLY A 307 -2.16 -0.19 12.76
CA GLY A 307 -1.80 -0.52 14.14
C GLY A 307 -2.82 -0.08 15.19
N ARG A 308 -4.08 0.15 14.80
CA ARG A 308 -5.19 0.58 15.66
C ARG A 308 -6.09 -0.60 16.00
N ASP A 309 -5.52 -1.53 16.74
CA ASP A 309 -6.12 -2.87 16.91
C ASP A 309 -7.43 -2.87 17.69
N ASP A 310 -7.61 -1.96 18.64
CA ASP A 310 -8.85 -1.76 19.40
C ASP A 310 -10.03 -1.37 18.49
N GLU A 311 -9.84 -0.35 17.66
CA GLU A 311 -10.83 0.09 16.67
C GLU A 311 -11.02 -0.92 15.54
N ALA A 312 -9.95 -1.57 15.12
CA ALA A 312 -10.03 -2.67 14.16
C ALA A 312 -10.93 -3.79 14.69
N LEU A 313 -10.77 -4.19 15.96
CA LEU A 313 -11.59 -5.21 16.59
C LEU A 313 -13.07 -4.81 16.66
N VAL A 314 -13.41 -3.54 16.93
CA VAL A 314 -14.80 -3.07 16.87
C VAL A 314 -15.41 -3.35 15.49
N GLN A 315 -14.72 -2.94 14.42
CA GLN A 315 -15.22 -3.11 13.04
C GLN A 315 -15.28 -4.59 12.63
N LEU A 316 -14.26 -5.39 12.97
CA LEU A 316 -14.23 -6.82 12.70
C LEU A 316 -15.30 -7.58 13.50
N CYS A 317 -15.61 -7.16 14.72
CA CYS A 317 -16.71 -7.72 15.51
C CYS A 317 -18.08 -7.42 14.87
N ILE A 318 -18.30 -6.19 14.39
CA ILE A 318 -19.51 -5.84 13.65
C ILE A 318 -19.66 -6.73 12.41
N ALA A 319 -18.63 -6.82 11.58
CA ALA A 319 -18.65 -7.64 10.38
C ALA A 319 -18.85 -9.13 10.69
N ALA A 320 -18.17 -9.68 11.71
CA ALA A 320 -18.31 -11.08 12.10
C ALA A 320 -19.71 -11.38 12.65
N GLY A 321 -20.32 -10.43 13.37
CA GLY A 321 -21.68 -10.53 13.89
C GLY A 321 -22.75 -10.56 12.81
N ARG A 322 -22.53 -9.85 11.70
CA ARG A 322 -23.40 -9.90 10.49
C ARG A 322 -23.29 -11.22 9.71
N GLY A 323 -22.23 -11.99 9.94
CA GLY A 323 -22.16 -13.40 9.54
C GLY A 323 -21.68 -13.68 8.11
N PHE A 324 -20.83 -12.83 7.55
CA PHE A 324 -20.36 -12.92 6.16
C PHE A 324 -19.55 -14.18 5.83
N ASP A 325 -19.59 -14.61 4.57
CA ASP A 325 -18.64 -15.56 3.98
C ASP A 325 -17.34 -14.85 3.60
N ALA A 326 -16.61 -14.42 4.62
CA ALA A 326 -15.36 -13.71 4.47
C ALA A 326 -14.29 -14.41 5.33
N PRO A 327 -13.50 -15.34 4.76
CA PRO A 327 -12.47 -16.03 5.54
C PRO A 327 -11.39 -15.11 6.13
N ALA A 328 -11.09 -13.99 5.44
CA ALA A 328 -10.12 -13.01 5.88
C ALA A 328 -10.58 -12.32 7.18
N LEU A 329 -11.80 -11.80 7.23
CA LEU A 329 -12.45 -11.26 8.43
C LEU A 329 -12.18 -12.09 9.71
N TYR A 330 -12.60 -13.36 9.73
CA TYR A 330 -12.48 -14.19 10.93
C TYR A 330 -11.03 -14.46 11.31
N LYS A 331 -10.16 -14.58 10.31
CA LYS A 331 -8.73 -14.81 10.51
C LYS A 331 -8.05 -13.57 11.10
N GLU A 332 -8.33 -12.39 10.57
CA GLU A 332 -7.74 -11.13 11.03
C GLU A 332 -8.21 -10.79 12.45
N ALA A 333 -9.49 -11.00 12.75
CA ALA A 333 -10.03 -10.86 14.12
C ALA A 333 -9.36 -11.83 15.10
N ALA A 334 -9.22 -13.11 14.72
CA ALA A 334 -8.54 -14.11 15.55
C ALA A 334 -7.08 -13.75 15.82
N ILE A 335 -6.35 -13.23 14.83
CA ILE A 335 -4.96 -12.78 14.99
C ILE A 335 -4.88 -11.66 16.05
N LEU A 336 -5.80 -10.69 16.02
CA LEU A 336 -5.83 -9.61 17.01
C LEU A 336 -6.16 -10.13 18.41
N PHE A 337 -7.22 -10.93 18.57
CA PHE A 337 -7.54 -11.51 19.88
C PHE A 337 -6.38 -12.35 20.44
N HIS A 338 -5.69 -13.10 19.59
CA HIS A 338 -4.51 -13.86 19.97
C HIS A 338 -3.37 -12.96 20.47
N LYS A 339 -3.07 -11.86 19.74
CA LYS A 339 -2.05 -10.88 20.11
C LYS A 339 -2.25 -10.37 21.54
N TYR A 340 -3.50 -10.16 21.96
CA TYR A 340 -3.86 -9.67 23.28
C TYR A 340 -4.22 -10.77 24.29
N LYS A 341 -3.95 -12.05 23.99
CA LYS A 341 -4.24 -13.21 24.86
C LYS A 341 -5.71 -13.27 25.28
N MET A 342 -6.61 -12.93 24.36
CA MET A 342 -8.07 -12.99 24.48
C MET A 342 -8.58 -14.28 23.83
N TYR A 343 -8.17 -15.43 24.37
CA TYR A 343 -8.36 -16.73 23.73
C TYR A 343 -9.82 -17.16 23.66
N ASP A 344 -10.66 -16.74 24.62
CA ASP A 344 -12.10 -17.03 24.57
C ASP A 344 -12.77 -16.34 23.40
N GLU A 345 -12.43 -15.07 23.17
CA GLU A 345 -12.89 -14.27 22.03
C GLU A 345 -12.32 -14.81 20.70
N GLU A 346 -11.05 -15.20 20.67
CA GLU A 346 -10.42 -15.89 19.52
C GLU A 346 -11.22 -17.14 19.14
N ILE A 347 -11.55 -17.99 20.12
CA ILE A 347 -12.33 -19.22 19.89
C ILE A 347 -13.74 -18.89 19.38
N ARG A 348 -14.40 -17.86 19.94
CA ARG A 348 -15.75 -17.46 19.51
C ARG A 348 -15.75 -17.00 18.05
N VAL A 349 -14.82 -16.13 17.66
CA VAL A 349 -14.78 -15.62 16.28
C VAL A 349 -14.40 -16.71 15.28
N LEU A 350 -13.51 -17.64 15.64
CA LEU A 350 -13.17 -18.78 14.79
C LEU A 350 -14.33 -19.77 14.64
N LYS A 351 -15.15 -19.97 15.69
CA LYS A 351 -16.39 -20.75 15.59
C LYS A 351 -17.39 -20.12 14.62
N LEU A 352 -17.53 -18.79 14.63
CA LEU A 352 -18.34 -18.08 13.64
C LEU A 352 -17.80 -18.28 12.22
N GLY A 353 -16.48 -18.16 12.02
CA GLY A 353 -15.88 -18.37 10.71
C GLY A 353 -16.11 -19.77 10.16
N VAL A 354 -15.93 -20.82 10.98
CA VAL A 354 -16.20 -22.22 10.58
C VAL A 354 -17.68 -22.47 10.24
N LYS A 355 -18.58 -21.71 10.87
CA LYS A 355 -20.04 -21.77 10.64
C LYS A 355 -20.43 -21.04 9.34
N ASN A 356 -19.89 -19.85 9.12
CA ASN A 356 -20.35 -18.93 8.09
C ASN A 356 -19.60 -19.12 6.75
N VAL A 357 -18.34 -19.57 6.78
CA VAL A 357 -17.58 -19.89 5.56
C VAL A 357 -17.99 -21.29 5.04
N PRO A 358 -18.41 -21.43 3.78
CA PRO A 358 -18.80 -22.70 3.19
C PRO A 358 -17.66 -23.71 3.16
N LYS A 359 -17.98 -24.98 3.44
CA LYS A 359 -17.02 -26.10 3.30
C LYS A 359 -16.49 -26.30 1.88
N LEU A 360 -17.23 -25.84 0.88
CA LEU A 360 -16.79 -25.86 -0.53
C LEU A 360 -15.52 -25.04 -0.73
N ASN A 361 -15.30 -24.02 0.12
CA ASN A 361 -14.04 -23.31 0.21
C ASN A 361 -13.04 -24.07 1.10
N GLU A 362 -12.71 -25.29 0.70
CA GLU A 362 -12.06 -26.30 1.54
C GLU A 362 -10.77 -25.79 2.18
N LYS A 363 -9.93 -25.08 1.42
CA LYS A 363 -8.66 -24.53 1.92
C LYS A 363 -8.87 -23.52 3.05
N HIS A 364 -9.75 -22.55 2.85
CA HIS A 364 -9.99 -21.50 3.84
C HIS A 364 -10.73 -22.04 5.07
N TRP A 365 -11.69 -22.94 4.86
CA TRP A 365 -12.41 -23.59 5.94
C TRP A 365 -11.48 -24.47 6.82
N GLN A 366 -10.58 -25.23 6.21
CA GLN A 366 -9.57 -26.04 6.92
C GLN A 366 -8.57 -25.18 7.70
N ASP A 367 -8.15 -24.02 7.18
CA ASP A 367 -7.28 -23.07 7.91
C ASP A 367 -7.98 -22.56 9.17
N LEU A 368 -9.23 -22.11 9.05
CA LEU A 368 -10.03 -21.63 10.19
C LEU A 368 -10.24 -22.74 11.24
N LYS A 369 -10.56 -23.96 10.81
CA LYS A 369 -10.71 -25.10 11.71
C LYS A 369 -9.41 -25.44 12.44
N THR A 370 -8.29 -25.45 11.72
CA THR A 370 -6.97 -25.73 12.28
C THR A 370 -6.59 -24.69 13.33
N ARG A 371 -6.85 -23.40 13.06
CA ARG A 371 -6.66 -22.30 14.01
C ARG A 371 -7.54 -22.47 15.24
N LEU A 372 -8.81 -22.82 15.06
CA LEU A 372 -9.75 -23.05 16.16
C LEU A 372 -9.25 -24.14 17.12
N GLU A 373 -8.75 -25.26 16.61
CA GLU A 373 -8.21 -26.34 17.44
C GLU A 373 -6.92 -25.93 18.18
N LYS A 374 -6.08 -25.08 17.56
CA LYS A 374 -4.91 -24.50 18.25
C LYS A 374 -5.33 -23.54 19.37
N ALA A 375 -6.27 -22.64 19.11
CA ALA A 375 -6.77 -21.68 20.09
C ALA A 375 -7.40 -22.39 21.31
N LYS A 376 -8.21 -23.44 21.09
CA LYS A 376 -8.77 -24.27 22.16
C LYS A 376 -7.71 -24.88 23.06
N LYS A 377 -6.60 -25.38 22.50
CA LYS A 377 -5.51 -25.95 23.29
C LYS A 377 -4.81 -24.90 24.16
N LEU A 378 -4.70 -23.67 23.67
CA LEU A 378 -4.10 -22.56 24.40
C LEU A 378 -5.00 -22.03 25.52
N ALA A 379 -6.32 -22.05 25.35
CA ALA A 379 -7.26 -21.64 26.40
C ALA A 379 -7.39 -22.67 27.55
N SER A 380 -7.01 -23.93 27.30
CA SER A 380 -7.00 -25.01 28.29
C SER A 380 -5.73 -25.09 29.14
N ASN A 381 -4.71 -24.27 28.83
CA ASN A 381 -3.44 -24.14 29.55
C ASN A 381 -3.38 -22.77 30.23
#